data_AF-A0A4C1Y5T6-F1
#
_entry.id   AF-A0A4C1Y5T6-F1
#
_cell.length_a   1.000
_cell.length_b   1.000
_cell.length_c   1.000
_cell.angle_alpha   90.00
_cell.angle_beta   90.00
_cell.angle_gamma   90.00
#
_symmetry.space_group_name_H-M   'P 1'
#
loop_
_entity.id
_entity.type
_entity.pdbx_description
1 polymer ?
#
loop_
_entity_poly.entity_id
_entity_poly.type
_entity_poly.pdbx_seq_one_letter_code
_entity_poly.pdbx_strand_id
1 'polypeptide(L)'
;MEDQRAESTLKRNETEPFYKRSLVMRNVYITYYKKMRNKLWSEDKQALQTIAQSGLTRNNLMLCVWWDRKGIIHYEPLAPGKTIHSDLSCQQLMRLKQEVEKKR
;
A
#
# COMPACT_ATOMS: atom_id res chain seq x y z
N MET A 1 2.81 -20.76 -22.68
CA MET A 1 3.38 -19.44 -23.00
C MET A 1 4.06 -18.82 -21.77
N GLU A 2 3.45 -18.90 -20.58
CA GLU A 2 4.10 -18.45 -19.33
C GLU A 2 5.35 -19.26 -18.97
N ASP A 3 5.32 -20.59 -19.18
CA ASP A 3 6.46 -21.47 -18.88
C ASP A 3 7.72 -21.10 -19.66
N GLN A 4 7.58 -20.74 -20.94
CA GLN A 4 8.71 -20.33 -21.78
C GLN A 4 9.33 -18.99 -21.33
N ARG A 5 8.53 -18.10 -20.72
CA ARG A 5 9.00 -16.84 -20.14
C ARG A 5 9.74 -17.06 -18.81
N ALA A 6 9.26 -18.00 -17.99
CA ALA A 6 9.92 -18.38 -16.75
C ALA A 6 11.30 -19.00 -17.04
N GLU A 7 11.36 -19.96 -17.98
CA GLU A 7 12.63 -20.62 -18.33
C GLU A 7 13.66 -19.65 -18.93
N SER A 8 13.24 -18.75 -19.82
CA SER A 8 14.14 -17.76 -20.44
C SER A 8 14.66 -16.75 -19.42
N THR A 9 13.85 -16.34 -18.44
CA THR A 9 14.28 -15.43 -17.36
C THR A 9 15.23 -16.11 -16.38
N LEU A 10 15.04 -17.40 -16.09
CA LEU A 10 15.96 -18.19 -15.27
C LEU A 10 17.32 -18.34 -15.96
N LYS A 11 17.36 -18.77 -17.23
CA LYS A 11 18.59 -18.90 -18.02
C LYS A 11 19.37 -17.59 -18.09
N ARG A 12 18.68 -16.46 -18.31
CA ARG A 12 19.34 -15.14 -18.31
C ARG A 12 19.93 -14.79 -16.94
N ASN A 13 19.27 -15.17 -15.85
CA ASN A 13 19.77 -14.87 -14.51
C ASN A 13 21.02 -15.68 -14.15
N GLU A 14 21.19 -16.86 -14.72
CA GLU A 14 22.41 -17.67 -14.59
C GLU A 14 23.60 -16.98 -15.28
N THR A 15 23.38 -16.38 -16.46
CA THR A 15 24.43 -15.63 -17.18
C THR A 15 24.71 -14.26 -16.55
N GLU A 16 23.66 -13.52 -16.19
CA GLU A 16 23.78 -12.23 -15.52
C GLU A 16 22.79 -12.18 -14.34
N PRO A 17 23.25 -12.15 -13.07
CA PRO A 17 22.39 -12.27 -11.89
C PRO A 17 21.57 -10.98 -11.64
N PHE A 18 20.56 -10.75 -12.47
CA PHE A 18 19.73 -9.54 -12.45
C PHE A 18 18.69 -9.57 -11.33
N TYR A 19 18.25 -10.75 -10.86
CA TYR A 19 17.33 -10.83 -9.70
C TYR A 19 17.93 -10.20 -8.44
N LYS A 20 19.26 -10.18 -8.31
CA LYS A 20 19.95 -9.51 -7.19
C LYS A 20 19.79 -7.99 -7.22
N ARG A 21 19.56 -7.41 -8.41
CA ARG A 21 19.41 -5.97 -8.65
C ARG A 21 17.95 -5.55 -8.83
N SER A 22 17.05 -6.50 -9.09
CA SER A 22 15.63 -6.27 -9.29
C SER A 22 14.96 -5.60 -8.09
N LEU A 23 13.99 -4.77 -8.41
CA LEU A 23 13.04 -4.19 -7.48
C LEU A 23 11.66 -4.70 -7.86
N VAL A 24 10.90 -5.18 -6.88
CA VAL A 24 9.53 -5.65 -7.07
C VAL A 24 8.57 -4.61 -6.51
N MET A 25 7.59 -4.24 -7.31
CA MET A 25 6.48 -3.38 -6.91
C MET A 25 5.23 -4.24 -6.66
N ARG A 26 4.55 -4.00 -5.54
CA ARG A 26 3.28 -4.65 -5.22
C ARG A 26 2.29 -3.66 -4.63
N ASN A 27 1.05 -3.72 -5.10
CA ASN A 27 -0.08 -2.97 -4.52
C ASN A 27 -0.88 -3.88 -3.60
N VAL A 28 -1.14 -3.44 -2.38
CA VAL A 28 -1.89 -4.20 -1.36
C VAL A 28 -3.05 -3.35 -0.86
N TYR A 29 -4.24 -3.95 -0.74
CA TYR A 29 -5.40 -3.30 -0.11
C TYR A 29 -5.47 -3.68 1.36
N ILE A 30 -5.53 -2.69 2.23
CA ILE A 30 -5.65 -2.84 3.68
C ILE A 30 -7.01 -2.29 4.10
N THR A 31 -7.91 -3.15 4.55
CA THR A 31 -9.18 -2.74 5.17
C THR A 31 -9.00 -2.58 6.67
N TYR A 32 -9.37 -1.43 7.22
CA TYR A 32 -9.44 -1.21 8.66
C TYR A 32 -10.79 -0.59 9.07
N TYR A 33 -11.18 -0.83 10.32
CA TYR A 33 -12.43 -0.32 10.87
C TYR A 33 -12.12 0.81 11.85
N LYS A 34 -12.57 2.02 11.54
CA LYS A 34 -12.44 3.15 12.47
C LYS A 34 -13.63 3.16 13.41
N LYS A 35 -13.39 2.94 14.70
CA LYS A 35 -14.41 3.12 15.74
C LYS A 35 -14.51 4.60 16.08
N MET A 36 -15.55 5.27 15.59
CA MET A 36 -15.88 6.64 16.00
C MET A 36 -16.42 6.58 17.43
N ARG A 37 -15.61 6.97 18.43
CA ARG A 37 -16.06 7.05 19.81
C ARG A 37 -16.78 8.39 20.00
N ASN A 38 -18.10 8.36 20.03
CA ASN A 38 -18.89 9.53 20.42
C ASN A 38 -18.65 9.79 21.91
N LYS A 39 -17.80 10.77 22.26
CA LYS A 39 -17.76 11.33 23.62
C LYS A 39 -18.92 12.31 23.74
N LEU A 40 -20.11 11.80 24.05
CA LEU A 40 -21.16 12.61 24.62
C LEU A 40 -20.84 12.76 26.11
N TRP A 41 -20.41 13.96 26.51
CA TRP A 41 -20.50 14.36 27.91
C TRP A 41 -21.97 14.66 28.17
N SER A 42 -22.68 13.72 28.79
CA SER A 42 -24.04 14.00 29.27
C SER A 42 -23.94 14.68 30.63
N GLU A 43 -24.11 15.99 30.64
CA GLU A 43 -24.90 16.61 31.70
C GLU A 43 -26.37 16.40 31.32
N ASP A 44 -27.15 15.97 32.32
CA ASP A 44 -28.60 15.79 32.32
C ASP A 44 -29.22 14.44 31.89
N LYS A 45 -29.95 13.89 32.87
CA LYS A 45 -30.50 12.54 33.00
C LYS A 45 -31.72 12.24 32.10
N GLN A 46 -31.87 12.88 30.93
CA GLN A 46 -33.07 12.71 30.09
C GLN A 46 -32.84 12.39 28.60
N ALA A 47 -31.60 12.24 28.13
CA ALA A 47 -31.35 11.85 26.74
C ALA A 47 -31.13 10.32 26.58
N LEU A 48 -32.13 9.52 26.96
CA LEU A 48 -32.05 8.04 26.87
C LEU A 48 -32.67 7.45 25.59
N GLN A 49 -33.13 8.27 24.65
CA GLN A 49 -33.74 7.78 23.42
C GLN A 49 -32.94 8.21 22.19
N THR A 50 -32.43 7.20 21.49
CA THR A 50 -31.77 7.29 20.17
C THR A 50 -30.26 7.54 20.18
N ILE A 51 -29.50 6.77 20.97
CA ILE A 51 -28.10 6.52 20.64
C ILE A 51 -28.08 5.49 19.50
N ALA A 52 -28.22 5.95 18.26
CA ALA A 52 -27.87 5.12 17.11
C ALA A 52 -26.41 4.67 17.31
N GLN A 53 -26.21 3.36 17.42
CA GLN A 53 -24.87 2.76 17.53
C GLN A 53 -24.00 3.38 16.45
N SER A 54 -22.93 4.09 16.87
CA SER A 54 -22.00 4.74 15.97
C SER A 54 -21.51 3.72 14.94
N GLY A 55 -21.95 3.89 13.69
CA GLY A 55 -21.63 2.96 12.61
C GLY A 55 -20.12 2.83 12.44
N LEU A 56 -19.61 1.60 12.40
CA LEU A 56 -18.22 1.32 12.04
C LEU A 56 -18.01 1.82 10.61
N THR A 57 -17.21 2.88 10.43
CA THR A 57 -16.82 3.30 9.09
C THR A 57 -15.72 2.34 8.60
N ARG A 58 -16.02 1.60 7.54
CA ARG A 58 -15.05 0.74 6.85
C ARG A 58 -14.18 1.62 5.95
N ASN A 59 -12.89 1.67 6.22
CA ASN A 59 -11.94 2.42 5.42
C ASN A 59 -10.98 1.45 4.72
N ASN A 60 -10.84 1.59 3.40
CA ASN A 60 -9.88 0.83 2.61
C ASN A 60 -8.72 1.73 2.24
N LEU A 61 -7.51 1.38 2.65
CA LEU A 61 -6.27 2.03 2.23
C LEU A 61 -5.62 1.18 1.14
N MET A 62 -5.10 1.80 0.09
CA MET A 62 -4.24 1.10 -0.87
C MET A 62 -2.79 1.44 -0.54
N LEU A 63 -1.90 0.44 -0.52
CA LEU A 63 -0.48 0.62 -0.20
C LEU A 63 0.35 0.15 -1.39
N CYS A 64 1.15 1.05 -1.97
CA CYS A 64 2.18 0.71 -2.94
C CYS A 64 3.46 0.39 -2.17
N VAL A 65 4.03 -0.81 -2.35
CA VAL A 65 5.26 -1.23 -1.68
C VAL A 65 6.31 -1.60 -2.73
N TRP A 66 7.51 -1.06 -2.56
CA TRP A 66 8.69 -1.40 -3.34
C TRP A 66 9.72 -2.08 -2.46
N TRP A 67 10.17 -3.25 -2.86
CA TRP A 67 11.10 -4.06 -2.09
C TRP A 67 12.09 -4.78 -2.99
N ASP A 68 13.25 -5.10 -2.43
CA ASP A 68 14.25 -5.95 -3.04
C ASP A 68 14.58 -7.13 -2.11
N ARG A 69 15.59 -7.93 -2.48
CA ARG A 69 16.05 -9.05 -1.65
C ARG A 69 16.54 -8.66 -0.24
N LYS A 70 16.92 -7.40 -0.02
CA LYS A 70 17.41 -6.90 1.28
C LYS A 70 16.25 -6.41 2.15
N GLY A 71 15.13 -6.00 1.55
CA GLY A 71 13.90 -5.63 2.26
C GLY A 71 13.10 -4.56 1.56
N ILE A 72 12.23 -3.89 2.32
CA ILE A 72 11.37 -2.81 1.81
C ILE A 72 12.22 -1.55 1.60
N ILE A 73 12.24 -1.05 0.38
CA ILE A 73 12.94 0.18 0.00
C ILE A 73 12.04 1.39 0.21
N HIS A 74 10.79 1.32 -0.24
CA HIS A 74 9.84 2.43 -0.13
C HIS A 74 8.41 1.92 -0.03
N TYR A 75 7.54 2.69 0.59
CA TYR A 75 6.10 2.44 0.56
C TYR A 75 5.33 3.74 0.57
N GLU A 76 4.20 3.77 -0.14
CA GLU A 76 3.33 4.93 -0.20
C GLU A 76 1.86 4.52 0.02
N PRO A 77 1.23 4.99 1.12
CA PRO A 77 -0.19 4.82 1.31
C PRO A 77 -0.96 5.78 0.41
N LEU A 78 -1.99 5.26 -0.23
CA LEU A 78 -2.93 5.97 -1.08
C LEU A 78 -4.25 6.09 -0.34
N ALA A 79 -4.82 7.30 -0.36
CA ALA A 79 -6.08 7.59 0.28
C ALA A 79 -7.20 6.67 -0.28
N PRO A 80 -8.20 6.32 0.55
CA PRO A 80 -9.33 5.52 0.12
C PRO A 80 -10.00 6.11 -1.13
N GLY A 81 -10.26 5.26 -2.14
CA GLY A 81 -10.92 5.68 -3.37
C GLY A 81 -10.03 6.38 -4.41
N LYS A 82 -8.73 6.55 -4.14
CA LYS A 82 -7.79 7.01 -5.17
C LYS A 82 -7.33 5.86 -6.06
N THR A 83 -7.61 5.98 -7.36
CA THR A 83 -7.06 5.09 -8.40
C THR A 83 -5.65 5.53 -8.78
N ILE A 84 -4.78 4.57 -9.11
CA ILE A 84 -3.44 4.88 -9.64
C ILE A 84 -3.60 5.41 -11.07
N HIS A 85 -3.56 6.73 -11.23
CA HIS A 85 -3.44 7.38 -12.54
C HIS A 85 -2.00 7.29 -13.06
N SER A 86 -1.79 7.43 -14.37
CA SER A 86 -0.46 7.43 -14.99
C SER A 86 0.48 8.46 -14.35
N ASP A 87 -0.02 9.67 -14.09
CA ASP A 87 0.80 10.75 -13.49
C ASP A 87 1.24 10.43 -12.07
N LEU A 88 0.35 9.83 -11.28
CA LEU A 88 0.66 9.40 -9.92
C LEU A 88 1.72 8.30 -9.94
N SER A 89 1.61 7.35 -10.88
CA SER A 89 2.62 6.31 -11.09
C SER A 89 3.99 6.90 -11.43
N CYS A 90 4.05 7.89 -12.33
CA CYS A 90 5.30 8.59 -12.67
C CYS A 90 5.91 9.29 -11.45
N GLN A 91 5.10 9.98 -10.64
CA GLN A 91 5.57 10.64 -9.42
C GLN A 91 6.10 9.64 -8.40
N GLN A 92 5.42 8.50 -8.23
CA GLN A 92 5.85 7.42 -7.35
C GLN A 92 7.19 6.82 -7.78
N LEU A 93 7.39 6.62 -9.09
CA LEU A 93 8.66 6.14 -9.63
C LEU A 93 9.81 7.14 -9.44
N MET A 94 9.55 8.45 -9.56
CA MET A 94 10.56 9.47 -9.29
C MET A 94 11.00 9.47 -7.82
N ARG A 95 10.06 9.39 -6.88
CA ARG A 95 10.36 9.31 -5.44
C ARG A 95 11.10 8.02 -5.09
N LEU A 96 10.65 6.90 -5.66
CA LEU A 96 11.33 5.62 -5.53
C LEU A 96 12.78 5.70 -6.01
N LYS A 97 13.05 6.34 -7.16
CA LYS A 97 14.42 6.50 -7.66
C LYS A 97 15.30 7.21 -6.63
N GLN A 98 14.80 8.28 -6.02
CA GLN A 98 15.51 9.01 -4.97
C GLN A 98 15.75 8.14 -3.72
N GLU A 99 14.76 7.35 -3.29
CA GLU A 99 14.91 6.45 -2.14
C GLU A 99 15.86 5.28 -2.42
N VAL A 100 15.90 4.79 -3.66
CA VAL A 100 16.87 3.79 -4.10
C VAL A 100 18.29 4.37 -4.04
N GLU A 101 18.52 5.59 -4.54
CA GLU A 101 19.82 6.27 -4.50
C GLU A 101 20.30 6.56 -3.07
N LYS A 102 19.39 6.72 -2.11
CA LYS A 102 19.75 6.92 -0.69
C LYS A 102 20.07 5.61 0.04
N LYS A 103 19.37 4.51 -0.31
CA LYS A 103 19.43 3.24 0.41
C LYS A 103 20.37 2.19 -0.21
N ARG A 104 20.79 2.38 -1.46
CA ARG A 104 21.72 1.51 -2.17
C ARG A 104 23.02 2.24 -2.47
#